data_AF-A0A5D0CNP1-F1
#
_entry.id   AF-A0A5D0CNP1-F1
#
_cell.length_a   1.000
_cell.length_b   1.000
_cell.length_c   1.000
_cell.angle_alpha   90.00
_cell.angle_beta   90.00
_cell.angle_gamma   90.00
#
_symmetry.space_group_name_H-M   'P 1'
#
loop_
_entity.id
_entity.type
_entity.pdbx_description
1 polymer ?
#
loop_
_entity_poly.entity_id
_entity_poly.type
_entity_poly.pdbx_seq_one_letter_code
_entity_poly.pdbx_strand_id
1 'polypeptide(L)'
;MPVIEYKCPNCGGGMEFDSGTGMLSCPSCGRKDDIGQIPDPLKQQVFTEDEVKEYHCESCGAVIVTEPETSATSCSFCGSAVVLSERLTGKLAPAQVIPFAISKEEAMAAFKKWCRKGRLTPKGFMTADRVQGITGVYVPFWLYDLHNDIDVHGHGTKVRSYTRGDYRITETEHYEIYRKIRLDYARLPVDASQKMNDELMDKLEPFPYDRLKPFKTPYLAGYIAEKYSYTDEELTPRAKEKTAPYVESYIASTVSGYTTVNLSDKQVHTQVKRSDYVLLPVWMVYYDYNRKPYIFAMNGQTGKIVGKPPISKGKVAAWFAGISGITFLSLKLVAWMMGGGWL
;
A
#
# COMPACT_ATOMS: atom_id res chain seq x y z
N MET A 1 -18.91 -19.19 -1.33
CA MET A 1 -18.77 -20.50 -1.97
C MET A 1 -18.67 -21.56 -0.87
N PRO A 2 -19.51 -22.60 -0.87
CA PRO A 2 -19.32 -23.73 0.04
C PRO A 2 -18.05 -24.49 -0.34
N VAL A 3 -17.21 -24.77 0.65
CA VAL A 3 -16.03 -25.63 0.47
C VAL A 3 -16.47 -27.07 0.68
N ILE A 4 -16.28 -27.92 -0.32
CA ILE A 4 -16.56 -29.36 -0.22
C ILE A 4 -15.25 -30.07 0.10
N GLU A 5 -15.19 -30.74 1.25
CA GLU A 5 -14.07 -31.58 1.65
C GLU A 5 -14.51 -33.05 1.68
N TYR A 6 -13.81 -33.91 0.93
CA TYR A 6 -14.04 -35.36 0.97
C TYR A 6 -13.17 -35.99 2.05
N LYS A 7 -13.76 -36.29 3.21
CA LYS A 7 -13.08 -36.89 4.36
C LYS A 7 -13.32 -38.40 4.42
N CYS A 8 -12.26 -39.13 4.75
CA CYS A 8 -12.32 -40.57 4.98
C CYS A 8 -13.19 -40.88 6.19
N PRO A 9 -14.28 -41.66 6.05
CA PRO A 9 -15.11 -42.02 7.19
C PRO A 9 -14.39 -42.91 8.21
N ASN A 10 -13.27 -43.55 7.82
CA ASN A 10 -12.52 -44.45 8.68
C ASN A 10 -11.54 -43.72 9.61
N CYS A 11 -10.82 -42.71 9.10
CA CYS A 11 -9.74 -42.06 9.85
C CYS A 11 -9.81 -40.52 9.85
N GLY A 12 -10.81 -39.92 9.21
CA GLY A 12 -10.98 -38.48 9.11
C GLY A 12 -9.97 -37.75 8.20
N GLY A 13 -9.06 -38.48 7.56
CA GLY A 13 -8.07 -37.92 6.63
C GLY A 13 -8.70 -37.48 5.31
N GLY A 14 -8.10 -36.53 4.60
CA GLY A 14 -8.56 -36.12 3.27
C GLY A 14 -8.40 -37.26 2.26
N MET A 15 -9.41 -37.50 1.44
CA MET A 15 -9.37 -38.48 0.36
C MET A 15 -9.00 -37.81 -0.96
N GLU A 16 -8.20 -38.50 -1.77
CA GLU A 16 -7.69 -38.02 -3.05
C GLU A 16 -8.15 -38.93 -4.19
N PHE A 17 -8.31 -38.39 -5.39
CA PHE A 17 -8.69 -39.17 -6.57
C PHE A 17 -7.47 -39.94 -7.11
N ASP A 18 -7.58 -41.26 -7.18
CA ASP A 18 -6.56 -42.13 -7.78
C ASP A 18 -6.91 -42.38 -9.26
N SER A 19 -6.17 -41.74 -10.16
CA SER A 19 -6.36 -41.85 -11.60
C SER A 19 -6.12 -43.24 -12.17
N GLY A 20 -5.38 -44.12 -11.46
CA GLY A 20 -5.12 -45.49 -11.90
C GLY A 20 -6.27 -46.45 -11.60
N THR A 21 -7.01 -46.20 -10.53
CA THR A 21 -8.14 -47.06 -10.10
C THR A 21 -9.51 -46.44 -10.35
N GLY A 22 -9.58 -45.13 -10.59
CA GLY A 22 -10.84 -44.39 -10.75
C GLY A 22 -11.63 -44.25 -9.44
N MET A 23 -10.98 -44.47 -8.29
CA MET A 23 -11.58 -44.45 -6.96
C MET A 23 -11.01 -43.30 -6.13
N LEU A 24 -11.72 -42.90 -5.07
CA LEU A 24 -11.14 -42.04 -4.06
C LEU A 24 -10.34 -42.89 -3.08
N SER A 25 -9.06 -42.56 -2.88
CA SER A 25 -8.15 -43.25 -1.97
C SER A 25 -7.76 -42.36 -0.81
N CYS A 26 -7.74 -42.92 0.40
CA CYS A 26 -7.26 -42.25 1.59
C CYS A 26 -5.76 -42.57 1.81
N PRO A 27 -4.84 -41.60 1.63
CA PRO A 27 -3.42 -41.82 1.85
C PRO A 27 -3.07 -42.15 3.31
N SER A 28 -3.91 -41.75 4.28
CA SER A 28 -3.66 -42.01 5.70
C SER A 28 -3.96 -43.43 6.18
N CYS A 29 -4.96 -44.11 5.62
CA CYS A 29 -5.37 -45.45 6.06
C CYS A 29 -5.53 -46.48 4.94
N GLY A 30 -5.29 -46.10 3.69
CA GLY A 30 -5.34 -46.99 2.52
C GLY A 30 -6.75 -47.35 2.04
N ARG A 31 -7.81 -46.82 2.68
CA ARG A 31 -9.20 -47.04 2.24
C ARG A 31 -9.41 -46.54 0.80
N LYS A 32 -10.22 -47.25 0.04
CA LYS A 32 -10.66 -46.87 -1.30
C LYS A 32 -12.18 -46.88 -1.34
N ASP A 33 -12.78 -45.81 -1.85
CA ASP A 33 -14.23 -45.69 -2.03
C ASP A 33 -14.56 -45.43 -3.51
N ASP A 34 -15.61 -46.08 -3.98
CA ASP A 34 -16.13 -45.91 -5.34
C ASP A 34 -16.92 -44.60 -5.44
N ILE A 35 -16.52 -43.77 -6.40
CA ILE A 35 -17.09 -42.44 -6.63
C ILE A 35 -18.55 -42.53 -7.09
N GLY A 36 -18.92 -43.59 -7.82
CA GLY A 36 -20.28 -43.78 -8.32
C GLY A 36 -21.31 -43.98 -7.20
N GLN A 37 -20.86 -44.37 -6.01
CA GLN A 37 -21.72 -44.57 -4.83
C GLN A 37 -21.72 -43.38 -3.87
N ILE A 38 -20.87 -42.37 -4.10
CA ILE A 38 -20.80 -41.18 -3.26
C ILE A 38 -21.77 -40.13 -3.83
N PRO A 39 -22.80 -39.71 -3.07
CA PRO A 39 -23.70 -38.67 -3.52
C PRO A 39 -22.94 -37.34 -3.69
N ASP A 40 -23.09 -36.71 -4.86
CA ASP A 40 -22.47 -35.43 -5.16
C ASP A 40 -23.23 -34.28 -4.47
N PRO A 41 -22.61 -33.58 -3.51
CA PRO A 41 -23.24 -32.47 -2.79
C PRO A 41 -23.59 -31.28 -3.70
N LEU A 42 -23.02 -31.17 -4.90
CA LEU A 42 -23.35 -30.10 -5.87
C LEU A 42 -24.68 -30.32 -6.59
N LYS A 43 -25.22 -31.55 -6.65
CA LYS A 43 -26.53 -31.81 -7.28
C LYS A 43 -27.71 -31.13 -6.58
N GLN A 44 -27.54 -30.65 -5.35
CA GLN A 44 -28.57 -29.93 -4.59
C GLN A 44 -28.43 -28.40 -4.63
N GLN A 45 -27.36 -27.86 -5.21
CA GLN A 45 -27.16 -26.41 -5.31
C GLN A 45 -27.42 -25.94 -6.75
N VAL A 46 -28.64 -25.47 -6.97
CA VAL A 46 -28.97 -24.69 -8.18
C VAL A 46 -28.29 -23.33 -8.01
N PHE A 47 -27.19 -23.12 -8.73
CA PHE A 47 -26.57 -21.80 -8.82
C PHE A 47 -27.53 -20.85 -9.53
N THR A 48 -27.82 -19.70 -8.94
CA THR A 48 -28.48 -18.58 -9.63
C THR A 48 -27.52 -18.03 -10.69
N GLU A 49 -27.95 -17.98 -11.95
CA GLU A 49 -27.12 -17.69 -13.15
C GLU A 49 -26.55 -16.26 -13.21
N ASP A 50 -26.87 -15.36 -12.28
CA ASP A 50 -26.68 -13.92 -12.47
C ASP A 50 -25.35 -13.31 -11.96
N GLU A 51 -24.41 -14.09 -11.40
CA GLU A 51 -23.20 -13.49 -10.77
C GLU A 51 -21.86 -13.71 -11.49
N VAL A 52 -21.80 -14.53 -12.55
CA VAL A 52 -20.53 -14.79 -13.26
C VAL A 52 -20.65 -14.40 -14.73
N LYS A 53 -20.10 -13.22 -15.08
CA LYS A 53 -19.90 -12.85 -16.49
C LYS A 53 -18.73 -13.64 -17.06
N GLU A 54 -19.02 -14.52 -18.02
CA GLU A 54 -18.02 -15.24 -18.80
C GLU A 54 -17.45 -14.32 -19.88
N TYR A 55 -16.12 -14.27 -19.99
CA TYR A 55 -15.43 -13.57 -21.07
C TYR A 55 -14.68 -14.57 -21.93
N HIS A 56 -14.54 -14.32 -23.22
CA HIS A 56 -13.81 -15.20 -24.13
C HIS A 56 -12.51 -14.56 -24.58
N CYS A 57 -11.44 -15.38 -24.65
CA CYS A 57 -10.19 -14.99 -25.27
C CYS A 57 -10.34 -15.00 -26.79
N GLU A 58 -10.28 -13.84 -27.43
CA GLU A 58 -10.30 -13.73 -28.91
C GLU A 58 -9.11 -14.42 -29.60
N SER A 59 -8.02 -14.71 -28.87
CA SER A 59 -6.83 -15.36 -29.42
C SER A 59 -6.87 -16.90 -29.40
N CYS A 60 -7.46 -17.52 -28.37
CA CYS A 60 -7.47 -18.99 -28.24
C CYS A 60 -8.85 -19.60 -27.91
N GLY A 61 -9.90 -18.78 -27.78
CA GLY A 61 -11.26 -19.23 -27.46
C GLY A 61 -11.51 -19.63 -26.01
N ALA A 62 -10.50 -19.58 -25.14
CA ALA A 62 -10.65 -19.96 -23.75
C ALA A 62 -11.61 -19.02 -22.99
N VAL A 63 -12.40 -19.60 -22.08
CA VAL A 63 -13.24 -18.84 -21.14
C VAL A 63 -12.35 -18.27 -20.03
N ILE A 64 -12.53 -16.98 -19.78
CA ILE A 64 -11.79 -16.17 -18.83
C ILE A 64 -12.73 -15.83 -17.68
N VAL A 65 -12.46 -16.45 -16.54
CA VAL A 65 -13.13 -16.14 -15.28
C VAL A 65 -12.28 -15.11 -14.54
N THR A 66 -12.87 -13.97 -14.20
CA THR A 66 -12.19 -12.88 -13.47
C THR A 66 -13.07 -12.34 -12.37
N GLU A 67 -12.44 -11.76 -11.36
CA GLU A 67 -13.14 -11.02 -10.33
C GLU A 67 -13.90 -9.83 -10.93
N PRO A 68 -14.97 -9.32 -10.29
CA PRO A 68 -15.78 -8.21 -10.80
C PRO A 68 -14.97 -6.96 -11.15
N GLU A 69 -13.85 -6.74 -10.46
CA GLU A 69 -13.12 -5.47 -10.51
C GLU A 69 -11.99 -5.46 -11.52
N THR A 70 -11.61 -6.62 -12.07
CA THR A 70 -10.53 -6.74 -13.05
C THR A 70 -10.92 -6.09 -14.38
N SER A 71 -10.25 -5.05 -14.84
CA SER A 71 -10.52 -4.40 -16.13
C SER A 71 -9.55 -4.81 -17.25
N ALA A 72 -8.36 -5.28 -16.87
CA ALA A 72 -7.42 -5.93 -17.79
C ALA A 72 -6.68 -7.08 -17.12
N THR A 73 -6.39 -8.12 -17.89
CA THR A 73 -5.66 -9.33 -17.45
C THR A 73 -4.94 -10.00 -18.64
N SER A 74 -4.27 -11.12 -18.38
CA SER A 74 -3.73 -12.01 -19.41
C SER A 74 -4.50 -13.33 -19.45
N CYS A 75 -4.72 -13.89 -20.63
CA CYS A 75 -5.29 -15.22 -20.77
C CYS A 75 -4.36 -16.27 -20.15
N SER A 76 -4.87 -17.07 -19.20
CA SER A 76 -4.09 -18.12 -18.53
C SER A 76 -3.66 -19.26 -19.45
N PHE A 77 -4.27 -19.39 -20.64
CA PHE A 77 -4.00 -20.46 -21.60
C PHE A 77 -2.94 -20.06 -22.64
N CYS A 78 -3.09 -18.90 -23.29
CA CYS A 78 -2.20 -18.47 -24.37
C CYS A 78 -1.36 -17.23 -24.05
N GLY A 79 -1.58 -16.59 -22.89
CA GLY A 79 -0.85 -15.40 -22.47
C GLY A 79 -1.25 -14.09 -23.18
N SER A 80 -2.24 -14.10 -24.08
CA SER A 80 -2.71 -12.89 -24.75
C SER A 80 -3.23 -11.86 -23.75
N ALA A 81 -2.97 -10.57 -24.00
CA ALA A 81 -3.58 -9.49 -23.21
C ALA A 81 -5.07 -9.41 -23.49
N VAL A 82 -5.88 -9.29 -22.44
CA VAL A 82 -7.33 -9.25 -22.49
C VAL A 82 -7.80 -8.02 -21.73
N VAL A 83 -8.55 -7.15 -22.40
CA VAL A 83 -9.11 -5.93 -21.83
C VAL A 83 -10.63 -6.04 -21.86
N LEU A 84 -11.24 -5.91 -20.68
CA LEU A 84 -12.68 -6.04 -20.51
C LEU A 84 -13.33 -4.66 -20.68
N SER A 85 -13.71 -4.35 -21.92
CA SER A 85 -14.17 -3.01 -22.33
C SER A 85 -15.35 -2.49 -21.50
N GLU A 86 -16.31 -3.34 -21.14
CA GLU A 86 -17.47 -2.97 -20.31
C GLU A 86 -17.05 -2.31 -18.98
N ARG A 87 -15.92 -2.76 -18.40
CA ARG A 87 -15.39 -2.26 -17.12
C ARG A 87 -14.57 -0.98 -17.27
N LEU A 88 -14.51 -0.41 -18.46
CA LEU A 88 -13.76 0.81 -18.82
C LEU A 88 -14.63 1.80 -19.61
N THR A 89 -15.95 1.73 -19.45
CA THR A 89 -16.92 2.60 -20.16
C THR A 89 -17.72 3.48 -19.20
N GLY A 90 -18.22 4.61 -19.71
CA GLY A 90 -19.03 5.55 -18.94
C GLY A 90 -18.29 6.05 -17.70
N LYS A 91 -18.91 5.91 -16.52
CA LYS A 91 -18.31 6.32 -15.23
C LYS A 91 -17.09 5.48 -14.83
N LEU A 92 -16.94 4.29 -15.39
CA LEU A 92 -15.80 3.39 -15.12
C LEU A 92 -14.60 3.66 -16.03
N ALA A 93 -14.71 4.61 -16.97
CA ALA A 93 -13.61 4.98 -17.84
C ALA A 93 -12.61 5.88 -17.10
N PRO A 94 -11.32 5.50 -16.97
CA PRO A 94 -10.31 6.40 -16.46
C PRO A 94 -10.16 7.62 -17.38
N ALA A 95 -10.00 8.81 -16.81
CA ALA A 95 -9.70 10.01 -17.58
C ALA A 95 -8.23 10.01 -18.04
N GLN A 96 -7.33 9.56 -17.16
CA GLN A 96 -5.89 9.59 -17.40
C GLN A 96 -5.19 8.34 -16.89
N VAL A 97 -3.96 8.15 -17.34
CA VAL A 97 -3.06 7.07 -16.92
C VAL A 97 -1.64 7.59 -16.86
N ILE A 98 -0.87 7.10 -15.89
CA ILE A 98 0.59 7.19 -15.96
C ILE A 98 1.07 5.84 -16.50
N PRO A 99 1.63 5.76 -17.73
CA PRO A 99 2.07 4.48 -18.30
C PRO A 99 3.18 3.84 -17.44
N PHE A 100 3.47 2.55 -17.58
CA PHE A 100 4.72 2.02 -17.03
C PHE A 100 5.94 2.61 -17.76
N ALA A 101 7.00 2.98 -17.01
CA ALA A 101 8.30 3.35 -17.58
C ALA A 101 9.39 2.32 -17.26
N ILE A 102 9.22 1.57 -16.17
CA ILE A 102 10.14 0.52 -15.74
C ILE A 102 9.58 -0.82 -16.22
N SER A 103 10.37 -1.54 -17.02
CA SER A 103 10.06 -2.90 -17.48
C SER A 103 10.07 -3.92 -16.33
N LYS A 104 9.53 -5.12 -16.58
CA LYS A 104 9.48 -6.21 -15.59
C LYS A 104 10.89 -6.62 -15.16
N GLU A 105 11.82 -6.66 -16.11
CA GLU A 105 13.22 -7.04 -15.93
C GLU A 105 13.95 -6.00 -15.08
N GLU A 106 13.76 -4.71 -15.38
CA GLU A 106 14.33 -3.61 -14.61
C GLU A 106 13.74 -3.56 -13.19
N ALA A 107 12.44 -3.79 -13.03
CA ALA A 107 11.79 -3.85 -11.73
C ALA A 107 12.35 -5.01 -10.88
N MET A 108 12.52 -6.20 -11.48
CA MET A 108 13.14 -7.33 -10.81
C MET A 108 14.60 -7.02 -10.40
N ALA A 109 15.38 -6.39 -11.28
CA ALA A 109 16.75 -5.99 -10.98
C ALA A 109 16.83 -4.94 -9.85
N ALA A 110 15.95 -3.93 -9.89
CA ALA A 110 15.84 -2.92 -8.85
C ALA A 110 15.43 -3.52 -7.50
N PHE A 111 14.50 -4.47 -7.49
CA PHE A 111 14.10 -5.21 -6.28
C PHE A 111 15.25 -6.02 -5.69
N LYS A 112 15.96 -6.79 -6.52
CA LYS A 112 17.16 -7.54 -6.08
C LYS A 112 18.22 -6.61 -5.47
N LYS A 113 18.45 -5.44 -6.09
CA LYS A 113 19.38 -4.42 -5.58
C LYS A 113 18.91 -3.86 -4.23
N TRP A 114 17.61 -3.65 -4.07
CA TRP A 114 17.02 -3.15 -2.83
C TRP A 114 17.15 -4.15 -1.67
N CYS A 115 16.89 -5.44 -1.90
CA CYS A 115 17.05 -6.49 -0.88
C CYS A 115 18.46 -6.54 -0.28
N ARG A 116 19.49 -6.22 -1.08
CA ARG A 116 20.90 -6.18 -0.63
C ARG A 116 21.23 -5.00 0.29
N LYS A 117 20.39 -3.96 0.36
CA LYS A 117 20.65 -2.78 1.20
C LYS A 117 20.16 -2.93 2.66
N GLY A 118 19.43 -4.00 2.98
CA GLY A 118 18.87 -4.21 4.31
C GLY A 118 19.94 -4.51 5.36
N ARG A 119 20.26 -3.54 6.23
CA ARG A 119 21.22 -3.74 7.33
C ARG A 119 20.74 -4.78 8.34
N LEU A 120 19.44 -4.77 8.66
CA LEU A 120 18.81 -5.65 9.65
C LEU A 120 18.11 -6.88 9.06
N THR A 121 18.15 -7.05 7.74
CA THR A 121 17.48 -8.17 7.07
C THR A 121 18.37 -9.43 7.08
N PRO A 122 17.81 -10.65 7.15
CA PRO A 122 18.58 -11.89 7.14
C PRO A 122 19.30 -12.10 5.80
N LYS A 123 20.47 -12.77 5.80
CA LYS A 123 21.27 -12.99 4.58
C LYS A 123 20.48 -13.69 3.47
N GLY A 124 19.64 -14.67 3.81
CA GLY A 124 18.79 -15.38 2.85
C GLY A 124 17.63 -14.56 2.27
N PHE A 125 17.37 -13.35 2.75
CA PHE A 125 16.48 -12.41 2.06
C PHE A 125 17.25 -11.56 1.04
N MET A 126 18.53 -11.30 1.30
CA MET A 126 19.38 -10.43 0.47
C MET A 126 19.77 -11.08 -0.87
N THR A 127 19.64 -12.40 -0.97
CA THR A 127 19.84 -13.19 -2.20
C THR A 127 18.74 -12.95 -3.23
N ALA A 128 17.53 -12.60 -2.78
CA ALA A 128 16.37 -12.34 -3.62
C ALA A 128 16.08 -13.45 -4.65
N ASP A 129 16.32 -14.69 -4.24
CA ASP A 129 16.18 -15.93 -5.03
C ASP A 129 14.77 -16.55 -4.91
N ARG A 130 13.99 -16.13 -3.90
CA ARG A 130 12.64 -16.65 -3.61
C ARG A 130 11.51 -15.71 -4.01
N VAL A 131 11.70 -14.98 -5.11
CA VAL A 131 10.61 -14.19 -5.71
C VAL A 131 9.65 -15.16 -6.38
N GLN A 132 8.43 -15.27 -5.87
CA GLN A 132 7.38 -16.12 -6.43
C GLN A 132 6.82 -15.52 -7.72
N GLY A 133 6.70 -14.19 -7.76
CA GLY A 133 6.21 -13.48 -8.92
C GLY A 133 6.40 -11.98 -8.81
N ILE A 134 6.48 -11.33 -9.96
CA ILE A 134 6.37 -9.88 -10.12
C ILE A 134 5.28 -9.60 -11.15
N THR A 135 4.31 -8.80 -10.74
CA THR A 135 3.10 -8.51 -11.52
C THR A 135 2.93 -7.01 -11.63
N GLY A 136 2.76 -6.51 -12.85
CA GLY A 136 2.50 -5.10 -13.09
C GLY A 136 1.00 -4.86 -13.03
N VAL A 137 0.58 -3.94 -12.17
CA VAL A 137 -0.82 -3.63 -11.89
C VAL A 137 -1.04 -2.13 -12.10
N TYR A 138 -2.06 -1.79 -12.87
CA TYR A 138 -2.65 -0.46 -12.86
C TYR A 138 -3.66 -0.36 -11.74
N VAL A 139 -3.29 0.40 -10.72
CA VAL A 139 -4.12 0.62 -9.54
C VAL A 139 -5.02 1.84 -9.78
N PRO A 140 -6.33 1.75 -9.48
CA PRO A 140 -7.25 2.88 -9.56
C PRO A 140 -6.96 3.91 -8.47
N PHE A 141 -6.89 5.18 -8.85
CA PHE A 141 -6.73 6.31 -7.95
C PHE A 141 -7.70 7.43 -8.32
N TRP A 142 -8.13 8.19 -7.32
CA TRP A 142 -8.73 9.51 -7.48
C TRP A 142 -7.65 10.57 -7.26
N LEU A 143 -7.55 11.53 -8.18
CA LEU A 143 -6.77 12.74 -8.00
C LEU A 143 -7.72 13.87 -7.62
N TYR A 144 -7.66 14.31 -6.36
CA TYR A 144 -8.49 15.39 -5.87
C TYR A 144 -7.81 16.75 -5.99
N ASP A 145 -8.56 17.74 -6.45
CA ASP A 145 -8.26 19.15 -6.23
C ASP A 145 -9.12 19.63 -5.06
N LEU A 146 -8.47 19.92 -3.93
CA LEU A 146 -9.12 20.35 -2.69
C LEU A 146 -8.87 21.84 -2.44
N HIS A 147 -9.94 22.58 -2.18
CA HIS A 147 -9.89 23.96 -1.73
C HIS A 147 -10.22 24.02 -0.25
N ASN A 148 -9.32 24.60 0.56
CA ASN A 148 -9.50 24.72 1.99
C ASN A 148 -9.51 26.18 2.39
N ASP A 149 -10.63 26.63 2.95
CA ASP A 149 -10.72 27.89 3.68
C ASP A 149 -10.61 27.57 5.17
N ILE A 150 -9.60 28.16 5.81
CA ILE A 150 -9.21 27.85 7.18
C ILE A 150 -9.22 29.14 7.99
N ASP A 151 -9.99 29.16 9.08
CA ASP A 151 -10.00 30.23 10.07
C ASP A 151 -9.44 29.68 11.39
N VAL A 152 -8.41 30.36 11.91
CA VAL A 152 -7.72 29.98 13.14
C VAL A 152 -7.67 31.16 14.10
N HIS A 153 -8.06 30.88 15.33
CA HIS A 153 -7.94 31.77 16.46
C HIS A 153 -7.02 31.17 17.52
N GLY A 154 -6.30 32.01 18.23
CA GLY A 154 -5.45 31.57 19.32
C GLY A 154 -4.83 32.73 20.08
N HIS A 155 -4.02 32.39 21.07
CA HIS A 155 -3.29 33.35 21.88
C HIS A 155 -1.80 33.01 21.86
N GLY A 156 -0.96 34.01 21.60
CA GLY A 156 0.49 33.90 21.59
C GLY A 156 1.14 34.79 22.63
N THR A 157 2.29 34.38 23.16
CA THR A 157 3.14 35.27 23.98
C THR A 157 4.50 35.51 23.33
N LYS A 158 5.07 36.70 23.55
CA LYS A 158 6.50 36.95 23.32
C LYS A 158 7.16 37.26 24.66
N VAL A 159 8.16 36.47 25.01
CA VAL A 159 8.90 36.63 26.27
C VAL A 159 10.29 37.17 25.97
N ARG A 160 10.61 38.32 26.56
CA ARG A 160 11.98 38.86 26.58
C ARG A 160 12.47 38.96 28.02
N SER A 161 13.67 38.46 28.28
CA SER A 161 14.35 38.62 29.57
C SER A 161 15.61 39.44 29.40
N TYR A 162 15.74 40.49 30.20
CA TYR A 162 16.93 41.37 30.19
C TYR A 162 17.26 41.85 31.60
N THR A 163 18.52 42.25 31.79
CA THR A 163 19.01 42.78 33.07
C THR A 163 19.06 44.30 32.99
N ARG A 164 18.54 44.98 34.02
CA ARG A 164 18.59 46.45 34.14
C ARG A 164 19.01 46.81 35.57
N GLY A 165 20.26 47.24 35.74
CA GLY A 165 20.87 47.39 37.06
C GLY A 165 20.96 46.03 37.76
N ASP A 166 20.49 45.95 39.00
CA ASP A 166 20.47 44.72 39.81
C ASP A 166 19.25 43.82 39.56
N TYR A 167 18.32 44.24 38.69
CA TYR A 167 17.07 43.52 38.41
C TYR A 167 17.16 42.69 37.13
N ARG A 168 16.75 41.42 37.21
CA ARG A 168 16.40 40.59 36.05
C ARG A 168 14.91 40.76 35.76
N ILE A 169 14.58 41.40 34.64
CA ILE A 169 13.21 41.69 34.23
C ILE A 169 12.81 40.70 33.14
N THR A 170 11.63 40.10 33.28
CA THR A 170 10.99 39.28 32.24
C THR A 170 9.71 40.00 31.82
N GLU A 171 9.62 40.34 30.55
CA GLU A 171 8.47 40.99 29.96
C GLU A 171 7.77 40.02 29.02
N THR A 172 6.47 39.86 29.22
CA THR A 172 5.61 38.98 28.46
C THR A 172 4.56 39.82 27.74
N GLU A 173 4.66 39.90 26.43
CA GLU A 173 3.64 40.52 25.59
C GLU A 173 2.61 39.46 25.17
N HIS A 174 1.34 39.78 25.32
CA HIS A 174 0.21 38.92 24.98
C HIS A 174 -0.43 39.36 23.66
N TYR A 175 -0.72 38.41 22.78
CA TYR A 175 -1.26 38.65 21.46
C TYR A 175 -2.43 37.73 21.17
N GLU A 176 -3.54 38.30 20.69
CA GLU A 176 -4.57 37.54 20.01
C GLU A 176 -4.11 37.25 18.58
N ILE A 177 -4.12 35.98 18.22
CA ILE A 177 -3.72 35.46 16.91
C ILE A 177 -4.99 35.19 16.13
N TYR A 178 -5.13 35.86 14.99
CA TYR A 178 -6.09 35.51 13.96
C TYR A 178 -5.34 35.16 12.67
N ARG A 179 -5.73 34.04 12.05
CA ARG A 179 -5.24 33.62 10.74
C ARG A 179 -6.42 33.21 9.89
N LYS A 180 -6.52 33.82 8.71
CA LYS A 180 -7.37 33.35 7.62
C LYS A 180 -6.48 32.84 6.52
N ILE A 181 -6.58 31.55 6.24
CA ILE A 181 -5.67 30.83 5.37
C ILE A 181 -6.49 30.18 4.27
N ARG A 182 -5.99 30.30 3.03
CA ARG A 182 -6.47 29.53 1.89
C ARG A 182 -5.38 28.54 1.49
N LEU A 183 -5.72 27.26 1.48
CA LEU A 183 -4.82 26.20 1.04
C LEU A 183 -5.47 25.36 -0.05
N ASP A 184 -4.83 25.33 -1.21
CA ASP A 184 -5.23 24.52 -2.35
C ASP A 184 -4.28 23.34 -2.50
N TYR A 185 -4.83 22.13 -2.52
CA TYR A 185 -4.09 20.92 -2.87
C TYR A 185 -4.51 20.48 -4.26
N ALA A 186 -3.55 20.39 -5.18
CA ALA A 186 -3.79 19.94 -6.54
C ALA A 186 -3.32 18.48 -6.70
N ARG A 187 -4.14 17.67 -7.37
CA ARG A 187 -3.86 16.27 -7.71
C ARG A 187 -3.46 15.41 -6.51
N LEU A 188 -4.15 15.58 -5.38
CA LEU A 188 -3.95 14.73 -4.21
C LEU A 188 -4.39 13.29 -4.55
N PRO A 189 -3.47 12.30 -4.58
CA PRO A 189 -3.81 10.92 -4.87
C PRO A 189 -4.47 10.22 -3.68
N VAL A 190 -5.53 9.47 -3.95
CA VAL A 190 -6.11 8.50 -3.00
C VAL A 190 -6.42 7.24 -3.79
N ASP A 191 -5.86 6.10 -3.40
CA ASP A 191 -6.17 4.85 -4.09
C ASP A 191 -7.59 4.40 -3.83
N ALA A 192 -8.21 3.83 -4.86
CA ALA A 192 -9.61 3.45 -4.88
C ALA A 192 -9.77 1.93 -5.01
N SER A 193 -8.79 1.16 -4.54
CA SER A 193 -8.79 -0.30 -4.62
C SER A 193 -8.90 -0.92 -3.24
N GLN A 194 -9.96 -1.68 -2.98
CA GLN A 194 -10.15 -2.39 -1.72
C GLN A 194 -9.04 -3.42 -1.42
N LYS A 195 -8.40 -3.98 -2.45
CA LYS A 195 -7.38 -5.03 -2.30
C LYS A 195 -5.99 -4.49 -1.99
N MET A 196 -5.76 -3.20 -2.25
CA MET A 196 -4.46 -2.59 -2.05
C MET A 196 -4.38 -2.06 -0.63
N ASN A 197 -3.21 -2.18 -0.01
CA ASN A 197 -3.00 -1.66 1.33
C ASN A 197 -2.70 -0.16 1.26
N ASP A 198 -3.59 0.67 1.79
CA ASP A 198 -3.49 2.14 1.82
C ASP A 198 -2.11 2.63 2.28
N GLU A 199 -1.59 2.12 3.41
CA GLU A 199 -0.28 2.57 3.92
C GLU A 199 0.86 2.33 2.93
N LEU A 200 0.79 1.23 2.19
CA LEU A 200 1.79 0.87 1.21
C LEU A 200 1.65 1.73 -0.05
N MET A 201 0.42 2.05 -0.47
CA MET A 201 0.14 2.96 -1.59
C MET A 201 0.57 4.40 -1.28
N ASP A 202 0.22 4.92 -0.11
CA ASP A 202 0.63 6.26 0.34
C ASP A 202 2.17 6.38 0.40
N LYS A 203 2.86 5.31 0.82
CA LYS A 203 4.34 5.29 0.85
C LYS A 203 4.97 5.19 -0.53
N LEU A 204 4.27 4.78 -1.59
CA LEU A 204 4.80 4.74 -2.95
C LEU A 204 4.90 6.12 -3.59
N GLU A 205 4.17 7.09 -3.06
CA GLU A 205 4.19 8.48 -3.52
C GLU A 205 5.55 9.16 -3.28
N PRO A 206 5.87 10.21 -4.05
CA PRO A 206 5.07 10.81 -5.12
C PRO A 206 5.18 10.06 -6.45
N PHE A 207 4.09 10.09 -7.24
CA PHE A 207 4.12 9.74 -8.65
C PHE A 207 4.46 10.97 -9.51
N PRO A 208 5.12 10.81 -10.67
CA PRO A 208 5.42 11.94 -11.55
C PRO A 208 4.17 12.33 -12.36
N TYR A 209 3.33 13.20 -11.79
CA TYR A 209 2.07 13.65 -12.41
C TYR A 209 2.26 14.49 -13.68
N ASP A 210 3.48 14.94 -13.98
CA ASP A 210 3.86 15.51 -15.28
C ASP A 210 3.77 14.48 -16.41
N ARG A 211 3.80 13.18 -16.09
CA ARG A 211 3.72 12.07 -17.05
C ARG A 211 2.30 11.53 -17.25
N LEU A 212 1.29 12.20 -16.69
CA LEU A 212 -0.11 11.87 -16.94
C LEU A 212 -0.44 12.00 -18.42
N LYS A 213 -1.06 10.98 -19.00
CA LYS A 213 -1.56 10.97 -20.38
C LYS A 213 -3.06 10.71 -20.40
N PRO A 214 -3.80 11.22 -21.40
CA PRO A 214 -5.17 10.78 -21.63
C PRO A 214 -5.24 9.26 -21.74
N PHE A 215 -6.23 8.66 -21.08
CA PHE A 215 -6.35 7.21 -21.06
C PHE A 215 -6.61 6.64 -22.46
N LYS A 216 -5.94 5.53 -22.75
CA LYS A 216 -6.18 4.68 -23.93
C LYS A 216 -5.99 3.23 -23.51
N THR A 217 -6.90 2.36 -23.95
CA THR A 217 -6.87 0.92 -23.59
C THR A 217 -5.56 0.20 -23.91
N PRO A 218 -4.77 0.53 -24.97
CA PRO A 218 -3.50 -0.14 -25.23
C PRO A 218 -2.46 0.00 -24.10
N TYR A 219 -2.59 1.01 -23.22
CA TYR A 219 -1.69 1.13 -22.07
C TYR A 219 -1.82 -0.03 -21.07
N LEU A 220 -2.96 -0.73 -21.07
CA LEU A 220 -3.23 -1.86 -20.18
C LEU A 220 -2.69 -3.18 -20.74
N ALA A 221 -2.27 -3.23 -22.00
CA ALA A 221 -1.80 -4.46 -22.61
C ALA A 221 -0.56 -5.00 -21.88
N GLY A 222 -0.61 -6.26 -21.45
CA GLY A 222 0.46 -6.90 -20.69
C GLY A 222 0.48 -6.58 -19.20
N TYR A 223 -0.50 -5.82 -18.69
CA TYR A 223 -0.64 -5.47 -17.28
C TYR A 223 -2.01 -5.90 -16.76
N ILE A 224 -2.08 -6.16 -15.46
CA ILE A 224 -3.37 -6.28 -14.77
C ILE A 224 -3.88 -4.87 -14.51
N ALA A 225 -5.18 -4.65 -14.65
CA ALA A 225 -5.81 -3.40 -14.26
C ALA A 225 -7.08 -3.67 -13.50
N GLU A 226 -7.42 -2.79 -12.57
CA GLU A 226 -8.67 -2.85 -11.82
C GLU A 226 -9.47 -1.56 -12.02
N LYS A 227 -10.81 -1.68 -12.04
CA LYS A 227 -11.69 -0.53 -11.83
C LYS A 227 -11.70 -0.13 -10.37
N TYR A 228 -12.14 1.09 -10.05
CA TYR A 228 -12.29 1.51 -8.67
C TYR A 228 -13.33 0.65 -7.91
N SER A 229 -13.05 0.38 -6.64
CA SER A 229 -13.95 -0.22 -5.65
C SER A 229 -14.79 0.82 -4.92
N TYR A 230 -14.27 2.05 -4.79
CA TYR A 230 -14.92 3.15 -4.08
C TYR A 230 -15.01 4.40 -4.94
N THR A 231 -16.13 5.12 -4.88
CA THR A 231 -16.31 6.39 -5.59
C THR A 231 -15.50 7.51 -4.94
N ASP A 232 -15.43 8.65 -5.62
CA ASP A 232 -14.76 9.83 -5.09
C ASP A 232 -15.50 10.44 -3.88
N GLU A 233 -16.83 10.36 -3.83
CA GLU A 233 -17.58 10.82 -2.66
C GLU A 233 -17.28 9.95 -1.43
N GLU A 234 -17.19 8.63 -1.60
CA GLU A 234 -16.86 7.69 -0.52
C GLU A 234 -15.44 7.90 0.02
N LEU A 235 -14.49 8.31 -0.82
CA LEU A 235 -13.09 8.52 -0.45
C LEU A 235 -12.73 9.96 -0.08
N THR A 236 -13.67 10.90 -0.22
CA THR A 236 -13.49 12.30 0.19
C THR A 236 -13.06 12.45 1.66
N PRO A 237 -13.63 11.71 2.64
CA PRO A 237 -13.16 11.76 4.03
C PRO A 237 -11.69 11.39 4.18
N ARG A 238 -11.23 10.34 3.47
CA ARG A 238 -9.82 9.91 3.46
C ARG A 238 -8.92 10.98 2.85
N ALA A 239 -9.36 11.63 1.78
CA ALA A 239 -8.62 12.75 1.18
C ALA A 239 -8.41 13.89 2.19
N LYS A 240 -9.45 14.25 2.95
CA LYS A 240 -9.36 15.27 4.01
C LYS A 240 -8.40 14.86 5.12
N GLU A 241 -8.52 13.64 5.63
CA GLU A 241 -7.63 13.09 6.66
C GLU A 241 -6.16 13.12 6.22
N LYS A 242 -5.88 12.69 4.98
CA LYS A 242 -4.53 12.70 4.41
C LYS A 242 -3.92 14.11 4.37
N THR A 243 -4.73 15.15 4.14
CA THR A 243 -4.24 16.55 4.11
C THR A 243 -4.16 17.22 5.47
N ALA A 244 -4.85 16.71 6.49
CA ALA A 244 -4.95 17.37 7.79
C ALA A 244 -3.58 17.66 8.43
N PRO A 245 -2.61 16.73 8.48
CA PRO A 245 -1.29 17.01 9.06
C PRO A 245 -0.53 18.14 8.34
N TYR A 246 -0.71 18.28 7.03
CA TYR A 246 -0.09 19.35 6.24
C TYR A 246 -0.74 20.70 6.51
N VAL A 247 -2.06 20.72 6.68
CA VAL A 247 -2.80 21.90 7.13
C VAL A 247 -2.30 22.33 8.51
N GLU A 248 -2.18 21.40 9.47
CA GLU A 248 -1.66 21.69 10.81
C GLU A 248 -0.23 22.27 10.76
N SER A 249 0.64 21.62 9.99
CA SER A 249 2.03 22.05 9.84
C SER A 249 2.11 23.45 9.22
N TYR A 250 1.25 23.75 8.23
CA TYR A 250 1.19 25.06 7.62
C TYR A 250 0.71 26.12 8.62
N ILE A 251 -0.38 25.86 9.36
CA ILE A 251 -0.89 26.77 10.41
C ILE A 251 0.22 27.07 11.43
N ALA A 252 0.90 26.03 11.93
CA ALA A 252 2.01 26.17 12.88
C ALA A 252 3.15 27.03 12.32
N SER A 253 3.46 26.92 11.02
CA SER A 253 4.49 27.75 10.39
C SER A 253 4.15 29.25 10.42
N THR A 254 2.86 29.62 10.36
CA THR A 254 2.39 31.02 10.36
C THR A 254 2.42 31.71 11.74
N VAL A 255 2.72 30.95 12.79
CA VAL A 255 2.75 31.41 14.19
C VAL A 255 4.12 31.19 14.86
N SER A 256 5.16 30.96 14.06
CA SER A 256 6.54 30.70 14.53
C SER A 256 7.21 31.88 15.26
N GLY A 257 6.66 33.09 15.19
CA GLY A 257 7.22 34.30 15.82
C GLY A 257 6.88 34.50 17.30
N TYR A 258 6.22 33.54 17.95
CA TYR A 258 5.82 33.62 19.37
C TYR A 258 6.60 32.61 20.22
N THR A 259 6.84 32.95 21.48
CA THR A 259 7.48 32.06 22.46
C THR A 259 6.57 30.92 22.88
N THR A 260 5.28 31.22 23.09
CA THR A 260 4.24 30.20 23.29
C THR A 260 3.04 30.51 22.40
N VAL A 261 2.37 29.48 21.91
CA VAL A 261 1.16 29.58 21.09
C VAL A 261 0.15 28.57 21.61
N ASN A 262 -1.07 29.02 21.84
CA ASN A 262 -2.21 28.17 22.12
C ASN A 262 -3.32 28.49 21.10
N LEU A 263 -3.64 27.54 20.22
CA LEU A 263 -4.70 27.70 19.22
C LEU A 263 -6.01 27.21 19.85
N SER A 264 -7.00 28.09 19.93
CA SER A 264 -8.25 27.86 20.66
C SER A 264 -9.39 27.37 19.76
N ASP A 265 -9.51 27.93 18.55
CA ASP A 265 -10.50 27.53 17.56
C ASP A 265 -9.87 27.39 16.18
N LYS A 266 -10.19 26.30 15.50
CA LYS A 266 -9.66 25.98 14.18
C LYS A 266 -10.78 25.37 13.35
N GLN A 267 -11.27 26.15 12.40
CA GLN A 267 -12.31 25.75 11.48
C GLN A 267 -11.69 25.53 10.10
N VAL A 268 -11.78 24.28 9.61
CA VAL A 268 -11.28 23.89 8.29
C VAL A 268 -12.46 23.53 7.42
N HIS A 269 -12.77 24.38 6.44
CA HIS A 269 -13.79 24.11 5.45
C HIS A 269 -13.15 23.63 4.14
N THR A 270 -13.22 22.32 3.89
CA THR A 270 -12.67 21.70 2.69
C THR A 270 -13.76 21.41 1.65
N GLN A 271 -13.57 21.94 0.45
CA GLN A 271 -14.40 21.70 -0.73
C GLN A 271 -13.61 20.91 -1.78
N VAL A 272 -14.23 19.87 -2.35
CA VAL A 272 -13.69 19.17 -3.53
C VAL A 272 -14.06 19.99 -4.76
N LYS A 273 -13.05 20.48 -5.50
CA LYS A 273 -13.27 21.21 -6.77
C LYS A 273 -13.33 20.26 -7.95
N ARG A 274 -12.52 19.21 -7.92
CA ARG A 274 -12.41 18.20 -8.97
C ARG A 274 -11.91 16.89 -8.40
N SER A 275 -12.36 15.80 -9.00
CA SER A 275 -11.93 14.42 -8.75
C SER A 275 -11.73 13.74 -10.11
N ASP A 276 -10.49 13.42 -10.46
CA ASP A 276 -10.18 12.71 -11.70
C ASP A 276 -9.88 11.24 -11.41
N TYR A 277 -10.59 10.33 -12.08
CA TYR A 277 -10.27 8.91 -12.05
C TYR A 277 -9.05 8.62 -12.92
N VAL A 278 -7.98 8.07 -12.32
CA VAL A 278 -6.75 7.73 -13.02
C VAL A 278 -6.25 6.33 -12.68
N LEU A 279 -5.43 5.78 -13.57
CA LEU A 279 -4.70 4.54 -13.35
C LEU A 279 -3.20 4.80 -13.14
N LEU A 280 -2.66 4.33 -12.02
CA LEU A 280 -1.25 4.49 -11.66
C LEU A 280 -0.49 3.16 -11.72
N PRO A 281 0.76 3.14 -12.21
CA PRO A 281 1.50 1.90 -12.47
C PRO A 281 2.24 1.45 -11.21
N VAL A 282 1.92 0.24 -10.74
CA VAL A 282 2.54 -0.37 -9.56
C VAL A 282 3.00 -1.77 -9.87
N TRP A 283 4.27 -2.07 -9.58
CA TRP A 283 4.82 -3.42 -9.60
C TRP A 283 4.60 -4.07 -8.24
N MET A 284 3.84 -5.16 -8.21
CA MET A 284 3.63 -5.98 -7.01
C MET A 284 4.60 -7.16 -7.04
N VAL A 285 5.36 -7.34 -5.96
CA VAL A 285 6.34 -8.42 -5.81
C VAL A 285 5.94 -9.30 -4.62
N TYR A 286 5.71 -10.57 -4.91
CA TYR A 286 5.43 -11.59 -3.90
C TYR A 286 6.71 -12.37 -3.61
N TYR A 287 7.15 -12.33 -2.35
CA TYR A 287 8.37 -12.98 -1.89
C TYR A 287 8.05 -13.99 -0.80
N ASP A 288 8.53 -15.22 -0.94
CA ASP A 288 8.45 -16.20 0.14
C ASP A 288 9.75 -16.22 0.96
N TYR A 289 9.64 -15.94 2.25
CA TYR A 289 10.75 -16.09 3.17
C TYR A 289 10.33 -16.93 4.37
N ASN A 290 10.95 -18.11 4.52
CA ASN A 290 10.64 -19.09 5.57
C ASN A 290 9.15 -19.49 5.61
N ARG A 291 8.55 -19.77 4.44
CA ARG A 291 7.13 -20.14 4.30
C ARG A 291 6.17 -19.05 4.80
N LYS A 292 6.60 -17.79 4.73
CA LYS A 292 5.78 -16.63 5.04
C LYS A 292 5.78 -15.70 3.83
N PRO A 293 4.60 -15.33 3.32
CA PRO A 293 4.50 -14.41 2.20
C PRO A 293 4.82 -12.99 2.67
N TYR A 294 5.62 -12.30 1.87
CA TYR A 294 5.92 -10.88 1.99
C TYR A 294 5.52 -10.19 0.70
N ILE A 295 4.76 -9.10 0.83
CA ILE A 295 4.32 -8.28 -0.30
C ILE A 295 5.15 -7.01 -0.30
N PHE A 296 5.72 -6.70 -1.45
CA PHE A 296 6.36 -5.44 -1.73
C PHE A 296 5.68 -4.81 -2.93
N ALA A 297 5.67 -3.48 -2.96
CA ALA A 297 5.23 -2.74 -4.11
C ALA A 297 6.32 -1.79 -4.57
N MET A 298 6.33 -1.52 -5.87
CA MET A 298 7.27 -0.61 -6.49
C MET A 298 6.52 0.35 -7.41
N ASN A 299 6.86 1.62 -7.31
CA ASN A 299 6.35 2.64 -8.20
C ASN A 299 6.89 2.38 -9.63
N GLY A 300 6.01 2.12 -10.59
CA GLY A 300 6.35 1.74 -11.96
C GLY A 300 7.00 2.83 -12.82
N GLN A 301 7.15 4.04 -12.25
CA GLN A 301 7.85 5.17 -12.85
C GLN A 301 9.18 5.48 -12.15
N THR A 302 9.18 5.55 -10.82
CA THR A 302 10.36 6.01 -10.04
C THR A 302 11.24 4.87 -9.55
N GLY A 303 10.70 3.64 -9.49
CA GLY A 303 11.39 2.48 -8.95
C GLY A 303 11.48 2.47 -7.41
N LYS A 304 10.79 3.41 -6.74
CA LYS A 304 10.70 3.43 -5.27
C LYS A 304 10.01 2.15 -4.80
N ILE A 305 10.65 1.41 -3.89
CA ILE A 305 10.14 0.15 -3.34
C ILE A 305 9.70 0.34 -1.91
N VAL A 306 8.51 -0.17 -1.59
CA VAL A 306 7.88 -0.14 -0.28
C VAL A 306 7.47 -1.56 0.11
N GLY A 307 7.69 -1.90 1.37
CA GLY A 307 7.25 -3.15 1.97
C GLY A 307 8.01 -3.41 3.26
N LYS A 308 7.54 -4.36 4.06
CA LYS A 308 8.14 -4.71 5.35
C LYS A 308 9.02 -5.95 5.17
N PRO A 309 10.35 -5.83 4.99
CA PRO A 309 11.21 -7.00 4.83
C PRO A 309 11.32 -7.81 6.12
N PRO A 310 11.63 -9.12 6.06
CA PRO A 310 11.89 -9.92 7.24
C PRO A 310 13.07 -9.36 8.03
N ILE A 311 12.95 -9.34 9.35
CA ILE A 311 13.97 -8.81 10.26
C ILE A 311 14.72 -9.97 10.93
N SER A 312 16.05 -9.89 10.95
CA SER A 312 16.89 -10.87 11.65
C SER A 312 17.08 -10.46 13.11
N LYS A 313 16.48 -11.21 14.05
CA LYS A 313 16.62 -10.98 15.49
C LYS A 313 18.08 -10.93 15.95
N GLY A 314 18.93 -11.80 15.40
CA GLY A 314 20.37 -11.80 15.69
C GLY A 314 21.09 -10.54 15.23
N LYS A 315 20.80 -10.05 14.00
CA LYS A 315 21.37 -8.78 13.52
C LYS A 315 20.87 -7.58 14.31
N VAL A 316 19.59 -7.59 14.72
CA VAL A 316 19.02 -6.55 15.58
C VAL A 316 19.72 -6.54 16.94
N ALA A 317 19.85 -7.69 17.60
CA ALA A 317 20.54 -7.80 18.88
C ALA A 317 22.00 -7.33 18.78
N ALA A 318 22.72 -7.74 17.74
CA ALA A 318 24.10 -7.29 17.51
C ALA A 318 24.19 -5.77 17.27
N TRP A 319 23.25 -5.19 16.52
CA TRP A 319 23.21 -3.76 16.26
C TRP A 319 22.94 -2.95 17.53
N PHE A 320 21.95 -3.37 18.33
CA PHE A 320 21.66 -2.74 19.63
C PHE A 320 22.79 -2.92 20.63
N ALA A 321 23.38 -4.11 20.74
CA ALA A 321 24.53 -4.36 21.61
C ALA A 321 25.74 -3.49 21.21
N GLY A 322 25.97 -3.31 19.90
CA GLY A 322 27.00 -2.43 19.37
C GLY A 322 26.79 -0.97 19.77
N ILE A 323 25.57 -0.44 19.59
CA ILE A 323 25.24 0.94 19.99
C ILE A 323 25.37 1.11 21.50
N SER A 324 24.79 0.21 22.30
CA SER A 324 24.87 0.28 23.75
C SER A 324 26.31 0.19 24.24
N GLY A 325 27.14 -0.68 23.64
CA GLY A 325 28.56 -0.78 23.96
C GLY A 325 29.35 0.50 23.65
N ILE A 326 29.14 1.09 22.47
CA ILE A 326 29.78 2.35 22.08
C ILE A 326 29.36 3.48 23.01
N THR A 327 28.07 3.62 23.31
CA THR A 327 27.54 4.64 24.22
C THR A 327 28.06 4.45 25.64
N PHE A 328 28.15 3.21 26.12
CA PHE A 328 28.71 2.91 27.44
C PHE A 328 30.19 3.29 27.52
N LEU A 329 30.98 2.93 26.50
CA LEU A 329 32.40 3.27 26.43
C LEU A 329 32.62 4.78 26.32
N SER A 330 31.82 5.50 25.53
CA SER A 330 31.92 6.96 25.41
C SER A 330 31.58 7.66 26.72
N LEU A 331 30.52 7.24 27.42
CA LEU A 331 30.17 7.76 28.74
C LEU A 331 31.27 7.47 29.77
N LYS A 332 31.86 6.27 29.78
CA LYS A 332 32.99 5.93 30.66
C LYS A 332 34.23 6.77 30.37
N LEU A 333 34.53 7.05 29.10
CA LEU A 333 35.68 7.89 28.71
C LEU A 333 35.47 9.35 29.15
N VAL A 334 34.25 9.88 29.02
CA VAL A 334 33.88 11.20 29.57
C VAL A 334 34.00 11.23 31.08
N ALA A 335 33.47 10.21 31.78
CA ALA A 335 33.58 10.12 33.24
C ALA A 335 35.05 10.07 33.70
N TRP A 336 35.91 9.34 32.99
CA TRP A 336 37.35 9.28 33.26
C TRP A 336 38.03 10.64 33.07
N MET A 337 37.72 11.37 31.98
CA MET A 337 38.24 12.73 31.77
C MET A 337 37.78 13.73 32.84
N MET A 338 36.61 13.49 33.46
CA MET A 338 36.09 14.30 34.57
C MET A 338 36.61 13.88 35.95
N GLY A 339 37.60 12.97 36.02
CA GLY A 339 38.21 12.52 37.28
C GLY A 339 37.46 11.36 37.97
N GLY A 340 36.50 10.73 37.30
CA GLY A 340 35.83 9.52 37.78
C GLY A 340 36.72 8.28 37.68
N GLY A 341 36.62 7.40 38.68
CA GLY A 341 37.32 6.10 38.69
C GLY A 341 36.87 5.18 37.56
N TRP A 342 37.80 4.37 37.04
CA TRP A 342 37.55 3.49 35.88
C TRP A 342 36.66 2.28 36.21
N LEU A 343 36.67 1.81 37.46
CA LEU A 343 35.90 0.65 37.94
C LEU A 343 34.39 0.96 37.99
#